data_AF-A0A3S4BIT7-F1
#
_entry.id   AF-A0A3S4BIT7-F1
#
_cell.length_a   1.000
_cell.length_b   1.000
_cell.length_c   1.000
_cell.angle_alpha   90.00
_cell.angle_beta   90.00
_cell.angle_gamma   90.00
#
_symmetry.space_group_name_H-M   'P 1'
#
loop_
_entity.id
_entity.type
_entity.pdbx_description
1 polymer ?
#
loop_
_entity_poly.entity_id
_entity_poly.type
_entity_poly.pdbx_seq_one_letter_code
_entity_poly.pdbx_strand_id
1 'polypeptide(L)'
;MTALIAMQSCYSAPMASLTIRKLDDELKRRLRLRAARNGRSMEEEARRILADGLQGETKTRAGGVAHDNVADAIAAIVDPIGGFEIEIPERTEGREPPRFDDWPDDP
;
A
#
# COMPACT_ATOMS: atom_id res chain seq x y z
N MET A 1 -35.54 -23.47 -9.55
CA MET A 1 -34.16 -23.94 -9.34
C MET A 1 -33.22 -22.85 -9.83
N THR A 2 -32.62 -22.09 -8.91
CA THR A 2 -31.34 -21.34 -8.97
C THR A 2 -31.41 -20.04 -8.17
N ALA A 3 -30.94 -20.08 -6.93
CA ALA A 3 -30.38 -18.92 -6.21
C ALA A 3 -29.52 -19.42 -5.03
N LEU A 4 -28.43 -20.11 -5.35
CA LEU A 4 -27.29 -20.32 -4.46
C LEU A 4 -26.35 -19.11 -4.66
N ILE A 5 -26.64 -18.00 -3.98
CA ILE A 5 -25.72 -16.86 -3.92
C ILE A 5 -25.53 -16.49 -2.46
N ALA A 6 -24.26 -16.30 -2.10
CA ALA A 6 -23.71 -15.92 -0.79
C ALA A 6 -23.41 -17.06 0.21
N MET A 7 -22.66 -18.06 -0.25
CA MET A 7 -21.66 -18.76 0.58
C MET A 7 -20.26 -18.17 0.33
N GLN A 8 -20.20 -16.85 0.07
CA GLN A 8 -18.98 -16.14 -0.26
C GLN A 8 -18.07 -16.14 0.98
N SER A 9 -17.17 -17.10 1.01
CA SER A 9 -15.87 -16.97 1.67
C SER A 9 -15.95 -16.76 3.19
N CYS A 10 -16.42 -17.78 3.92
CA CYS A 10 -15.88 -18.08 5.25
C CYS A 10 -14.44 -18.62 5.19
N TYR A 11 -13.70 -18.30 4.13
CA TYR A 11 -12.25 -18.42 4.05
C TYR A 11 -11.69 -17.43 5.06
N SER A 12 -11.66 -17.84 6.32
CA SER A 12 -10.79 -17.28 7.34
C SER A 12 -9.40 -17.36 6.73
N ALA A 13 -8.92 -16.26 6.14
CA ALA A 13 -7.50 -16.12 5.87
C ALA A 13 -6.79 -16.54 7.16
N PRO A 14 -5.82 -17.48 7.12
CA PRO A 14 -5.17 -17.92 8.33
C PRO A 14 -4.66 -16.69 9.06
N MET A 15 -5.02 -16.54 10.35
CA MET A 15 -4.54 -15.43 11.16
C MET A 15 -3.03 -15.38 11.02
N ALA A 16 -2.52 -14.30 10.42
CA ALA A 16 -1.09 -14.14 10.22
C ALA A 16 -0.39 -14.13 11.59
N SER A 17 0.52 -15.07 11.82
CA SER A 17 1.27 -15.19 13.07
C SER A 17 2.68 -14.61 12.90
N LEU A 18 3.07 -13.71 13.78
CA LEU A 18 4.42 -13.15 13.85
C LEU A 18 5.06 -13.48 15.21
N THR A 19 6.21 -14.16 15.21
CA THR A 19 6.96 -14.47 16.43
C THR A 19 8.18 -13.56 16.55
N ILE A 20 8.17 -12.69 17.57
CA ILE A 20 9.31 -11.81 17.90
C ILE A 20 10.19 -12.52 18.94
N ARG A 21 11.38 -12.96 18.52
CA ARG A 21 12.36 -13.61 19.41
C ARG A 21 13.23 -12.57 20.11
N LYS A 22 13.76 -12.94 21.29
CA LYS A 22 14.67 -12.09 22.10
C LYS A 22 14.09 -10.68 22.37
N LEU A 23 12.79 -10.61 22.63
CA LEU A 23 12.15 -9.36 23.05
C LEU A 23 12.65 -9.01 24.46
N ASP A 24 13.22 -7.82 24.60
CA ASP A 24 13.68 -7.29 25.88
C ASP A 24 12.56 -7.33 26.95
N ASP A 25 12.91 -7.76 28.17
CA ASP A 25 11.92 -7.98 29.23
C ASP A 25 11.27 -6.67 29.70
N GLU A 26 12.02 -5.56 29.70
CA GLU A 26 11.48 -4.25 30.01
C GLU A 26 10.52 -3.78 28.91
N LEU A 27 10.85 -4.04 27.64
CA LEU A 27 9.94 -3.76 26.53
C LEU A 27 8.63 -4.57 26.63
N LYS A 28 8.72 -5.86 26.97
CA LYS A 28 7.56 -6.72 27.21
C LYS A 28 6.69 -6.21 28.36
N ARG A 29 7.31 -5.72 29.45
CA ARG A 29 6.60 -5.13 30.59
C ARG A 29 5.89 -3.84 30.19
N ARG A 30 6.56 -2.95 29.46
CA ARG A 30 5.96 -1.70 28.96
C ARG A 30 4.77 -1.97 28.05
N LEU A 31 4.86 -2.98 27.17
CA LEU A 31 3.76 -3.40 26.31
C LEU A 31 2.55 -3.88 27.13
N ARG A 32 2.75 -4.69 28.17
CA ARG A 32 1.68 -5.10 29.10
C ARG A 32 0.98 -3.92 29.74
N LEU A 33 1.76 -3.00 30.31
CA LEU A 33 1.23 -1.83 31.00
C LEU A 33 0.43 -0.94 30.05
N ARG A 34 0.91 -0.73 28.83
CA ARG A 34 0.22 0.04 27.80
C ARG A 34 -1.09 -0.64 27.36
N ALA A 35 -1.08 -1.95 27.13
CA ALA A 35 -2.28 -2.71 26.78
C ALA A 35 -3.34 -2.62 27.88
N ALA A 36 -2.95 -2.77 29.15
CA ALA A 36 -3.84 -2.64 30.29
C ALA A 36 -4.44 -1.23 30.40
N ARG A 37 -3.62 -0.18 30.21
CA ARG A 37 -4.09 1.22 30.19
C ARG A 37 -5.11 1.49 29.09
N ASN A 38 -4.97 0.83 27.94
CA ASN A 38 -5.86 0.99 26.79
C ASN A 38 -7.04 0.01 26.79
N GLY A 39 -7.17 -0.86 27.80
CA GLY A 39 -8.25 -1.85 27.89
C GLY A 39 -8.20 -2.93 26.81
N ARG A 40 -7.01 -3.33 26.35
CA ARG A 40 -6.82 -4.29 25.25
C ARG A 40 -5.94 -5.47 25.66
N SER A 41 -6.00 -6.54 24.87
CA SER A 41 -5.03 -7.64 24.98
C SER A 41 -3.64 -7.13 24.58
N MET A 42 -2.60 -7.81 25.06
CA MET A 42 -1.23 -7.52 24.63
C MET A 42 -1.06 -7.65 23.11
N GLU A 43 -1.71 -8.64 22.51
CA GLU A 43 -1.60 -8.95 21.08
C GLU A 43 -2.30 -7.88 20.21
N GLU A 44 -3.46 -7.39 20.62
CA GLU A 44 -4.13 -6.27 19.96
C GLU A 44 -3.34 -4.96 20.10
N GLU A 45 -2.74 -4.69 21.26
CA GLU A 45 -1.88 -3.50 21.42
C GLU A 45 -0.62 -3.60 20.55
N ALA A 46 -0.02 -4.79 20.44
CA ALA A 46 1.12 -5.03 19.55
C ALA A 46 0.73 -4.81 18.07
N ARG A 47 -0.42 -5.33 17.64
CA ARG A 47 -0.96 -5.14 16.29
C ARG A 47 -1.11 -3.65 15.97
N ARG A 48 -1.67 -2.86 16.90
CA ARG A 48 -1.85 -1.43 16.71
C ARG A 48 -0.54 -0.65 16.63
N ILE A 49 0.43 -0.95 17.51
CA ILE A 49 1.75 -0.31 17.46
C ILE A 49 2.42 -0.56 16.11
N LEU A 50 2.33 -1.79 15.59
CA LEU A 50 2.87 -2.13 14.27
C LEU A 50 2.12 -1.40 13.15
N ALA A 51 0.79 -1.39 13.19
CA ALA A 51 -0.01 -0.67 12.19
C ALA A 51 0.29 0.83 12.18
N ASP A 52 0.38 1.47 13.34
CA ASP A 52 0.67 2.90 13.48
C ASP A 52 2.12 3.22 13.07
N GLY A 53 3.08 2.34 13.38
CA GLY A 53 4.48 2.50 12.99
C GLY A 53 4.69 2.44 11.47
N LEU A 54 4.00 1.51 10.80
CA LEU A 54 4.15 1.28 9.35
C LEU A 54 3.33 2.27 8.48
N GLN A 55 2.34 2.98 9.06
CA GLN A 55 1.54 3.98 8.35
C GLN A 55 2.40 5.16 7.79
N GLY A 56 3.53 5.47 8.43
CA GLY A 56 4.45 6.51 7.97
C GLY A 56 5.41 6.07 6.86
N GLU A 57 5.74 4.79 6.79
CA GLU A 57 6.73 4.24 5.84
C GLU A 57 6.14 4.05 4.44
N THR A 58 4.82 3.82 4.34
CA THR A 58 4.12 3.74 3.05
C THR A 58 4.03 5.11 2.36
N LYS A 59 4.05 6.22 3.10
CA LYS A 59 3.75 7.56 2.58
C LYS A 59 4.93 8.34 1.98
N THR A 60 6.15 7.80 2.00
CA THR A 60 7.33 8.61 1.65
C THR A 60 8.26 7.91 0.68
N ARG A 61 7.75 7.57 -0.51
CA ARG A 61 8.60 7.50 -1.71
C ARG A 61 8.34 8.78 -2.51
N ALA A 62 9.14 9.80 -2.23
CA ALA A 62 9.20 11.10 -2.91
C ALA A 62 7.89 11.93 -2.90
N GLY A 63 7.60 12.60 -1.78
CA GLY A 63 6.81 13.85 -1.74
C GLY A 63 5.34 13.81 -2.18
N GLY A 64 4.80 12.66 -2.58
CA GLY A 64 3.42 12.49 -3.00
C GLY A 64 2.59 11.68 -2.00
N VAL A 65 1.26 11.82 -2.09
CA VAL A 65 0.32 10.92 -1.44
C VAL A 65 0.58 9.51 -1.96
N ALA A 66 0.78 8.54 -1.06
CA ALA A 66 0.89 7.15 -1.47
C ALA A 66 -0.48 6.65 -1.94
N HIS A 67 -0.52 6.15 -3.17
CA HIS A 67 -1.67 5.52 -3.78
C HIS A 67 -1.46 4.00 -3.78
N ASP A 68 -2.52 3.23 -3.57
CA ASP A 68 -2.42 1.77 -3.47
C ASP A 68 -2.01 1.13 -4.82
N ASN A 69 -2.29 1.81 -5.94
CA ASN A 69 -1.85 1.42 -7.28
C ASN A 69 -1.79 2.63 -8.25
N VAL A 70 -1.36 2.37 -9.48
CA VAL A 70 -1.27 3.39 -10.55
C VAL A 70 -2.64 3.98 -10.91
N ALA A 71 -3.71 3.18 -10.90
CA ALA A 71 -5.04 3.68 -11.21
C ALA A 71 -5.51 4.70 -10.15
N ASP A 72 -5.28 4.43 -8.87
CA ASP A 72 -5.59 5.36 -7.77
C ASP A 72 -4.79 6.67 -7.87
N ALA A 73 -3.53 6.58 -8.33
CA ALA A 73 -2.70 7.77 -8.57
C ALA A 73 -3.23 8.63 -9.72
N ILE A 74 -3.68 8.01 -10.81
CA ILE A 74 -4.28 8.70 -11.94
C ILE A 74 -5.63 9.32 -11.53
N ALA A 75 -6.49 8.55 -10.84
CA ALA A 75 -7.80 9.01 -10.38
C ALA A 75 -7.67 10.25 -9.48
N ALA A 76 -6.70 10.29 -8.57
CA ALA A 76 -6.47 11.47 -7.72
C ALA A 76 -6.14 12.77 -8.49
N ILE A 77 -5.60 12.65 -9.71
CA ILE A 77 -5.33 13.79 -10.60
C ILE A 77 -6.59 14.15 -11.40
N VAL A 78 -7.33 13.13 -11.88
CA VAL A 78 -8.40 13.29 -12.87
C VAL A 78 -9.77 13.57 -12.22
N ASP A 79 -10.08 12.93 -11.09
CA ASP A 79 -11.37 13.03 -10.41
C ASP A 79 -11.73 14.47 -9.98
N PRO A 80 -10.81 15.28 -9.42
CA PRO A 80 -11.13 16.67 -9.04
C PRO A 80 -11.54 17.55 -10.23
N ILE A 81 -11.13 17.16 -11.44
CA ILE A 81 -11.42 17.89 -12.69
C ILE A 81 -12.69 17.32 -13.35
N GLY A 82 -13.22 16.19 -12.84
CA GLY A 82 -14.46 15.56 -13.32
C GLY A 82 -14.26 14.59 -14.50
N GLY A 83 -13.03 14.23 -14.82
CA GLY A 83 -12.70 13.44 -16.01
C GLY A 83 -12.84 14.21 -17.32
N PHE A 84 -12.21 13.69 -18.37
CA PHE A 84 -12.33 14.24 -19.72
C PHE A 84 -12.16 13.12 -20.74
N GLU A 85 -12.88 13.24 -21.85
CA GLU A 85 -12.70 12.36 -23.01
C GLU A 85 -11.58 12.95 -23.88
N ILE A 86 -10.63 12.12 -24.30
CA ILE A 86 -9.51 12.53 -25.13
C ILE A 86 -9.79 12.06 -26.54
N GLU A 87 -9.80 12.99 -27.50
CA GLU A 87 -9.79 12.62 -28.91
C GLU A 87 -8.50 11.87 -29.21
N ILE A 88 -8.62 10.57 -29.52
CA ILE A 88 -7.48 9.74 -29.86
C ILE A 88 -6.98 10.17 -31.24
N PRO A 89 -5.77 10.73 -31.38
CA PRO A 89 -5.25 11.15 -32.67
C PRO A 89 -5.02 9.95 -33.59
N GLU A 90 -5.07 10.17 -34.90
CA GLU A 90 -4.74 9.13 -35.88
C GLU A 90 -3.31 8.61 -35.64
N ARG A 91 -3.14 7.28 -35.67
CA ARG A 91 -1.81 6.68 -35.53
C ARG A 91 -0.99 7.00 -36.78
N THR A 92 0.00 7.86 -36.63
CA THR A 92 1.01 8.13 -37.65
C THR A 92 2.13 7.11 -37.59
N GLU A 93 3.02 7.15 -38.59
CA GLU A 93 4.32 6.48 -38.50
C GLU A 93 5.03 6.93 -37.21
N GLY A 94 5.65 5.97 -36.52
CA GLY A 94 6.35 6.24 -35.28
C GLY A 94 7.53 7.18 -35.51
N ARG A 95 7.91 7.94 -34.47
CA ARG A 95 9.16 8.69 -34.48
C ARG A 95 10.32 7.75 -34.81
N GLU A 96 11.28 8.20 -35.63
CA GLU A 96 12.53 7.46 -35.83
C GLU A 96 13.16 7.17 -34.45
N PRO A 97 13.45 5.90 -34.13
CA PRO A 97 14.09 5.54 -32.88
C PRO A 97 15.39 6.34 -32.70
N PRO A 98 15.72 6.77 -31.47
CA PRO A 98 17.00 7.40 -31.23
C PRO A 98 18.13 6.47 -31.68
N ARG A 99 19.11 7.01 -32.41
CA ARG A 99 20.32 6.29 -32.74
C ARG A 99 21.24 6.35 -31.53
N PHE A 100 21.70 5.19 -31.08
CA PHE A 100 22.58 5.09 -29.92
C PHE A 100 23.99 5.62 -30.23
N ASP A 101 24.35 5.77 -31.51
CA ASP A 101 25.66 6.28 -31.96
C ASP A 101 25.87 7.77 -31.66
N ASP A 102 24.78 8.53 -31.49
CA ASP A 102 24.80 9.97 -31.16
C ASP A 102 24.72 10.22 -29.63
N TRP A 103 24.75 9.16 -28.82
CA TRP A 103 24.77 9.29 -27.37
C TRP A 103 26.15 9.80 -26.94
N PRO A 104 26.26 10.85 -26.11
CA PRO A 104 27.56 11.32 -25.65
C PRO A 104 28.28 10.19 -24.91
N ASP A 105 29.53 9.90 -25.28
CA ASP A 105 30.38 9.01 -24.50
C ASP A 105 30.48 9.55 -23.07
N ASP A 106 29.99 8.78 -22.09
CA ASP A 106 30.16 9.11 -20.68
C ASP A 106 31.68 9.12 -20.36
N PRO A 107 32.22 10.18 -19.74
CA PRO A 107 33.66 10.32 -19.47
C PRO A 107 34.19 9.35 -18.42
#